data_AF-A0A3M1B839-F1
#
_entry.id   AF-A0A3M1B839-F1
#
_cell.length_a   1.000
_cell.length_b   1.000
_cell.length_c   1.000
_cell.angle_alpha   90.00
_cell.angle_beta   90.00
_cell.angle_gamma   90.00
#
_symmetry.space_group_name_H-M   'P 1'
#
loop_
_entity.id
_entity.type
_entity.pdbx_description
1 polymer ?
#
loop_
_entity_poly.entity_id
_entity_poly.type
_entity_poly.pdbx_seq_one_letter_code
_entity_poly.pdbx_strand_id
1 'polypeptide(L)'
;MAKRILLFISFAIVIGACKKDDPPLFTIPVQNVIFSVDPTMQPPFTYYIPVNNVMTNAMNLIDAFGIDTSEIKSIRPGKASLQALFGQGDLDFLDAVSVRLCPIGSNKENCGQEVFYR
;
A
#
# COMPACT_ATOMS: atom_id res chain seq x y z
N MET A 1 21.69 37.72 -17.71
CA MET A 1 22.28 36.46 -17.20
C MET A 1 21.81 36.08 -15.80
N ALA A 2 21.72 37.01 -14.84
CA ALA A 2 21.28 36.73 -13.47
C ALA A 2 19.95 35.97 -13.34
N LYS A 3 18.95 36.30 -14.17
CA LYS A 3 17.64 35.63 -14.18
C LYS A 3 17.69 34.13 -14.53
N ARG A 4 18.66 33.71 -15.36
CA ARG A 4 18.86 32.29 -15.73
C ARG A 4 19.56 31.52 -14.62
N ILE A 5 20.49 32.16 -13.91
CA ILE A 5 21.22 31.57 -12.77
C ILE A 5 20.27 31.34 -11.58
N LEU A 6 19.39 32.30 -11.31
CA LEU A 6 18.38 32.19 -10.24
C LEU A 6 17.43 30.99 -10.46
N LEU A 7 17.08 30.71 -11.72
CA LEU A 7 16.21 29.60 -12.12
C LEU A 7 16.90 28.23 -11.94
N PHE A 8 18.21 28.16 -12.20
CA PHE A 8 19.02 26.97 -11.94
C PHE A 8 19.17 26.69 -10.44
N ILE A 9 19.37 27.74 -9.63
CA ILE A 9 19.46 27.61 -8.17
C ILE A 9 18.11 27.18 -7.57
N SER A 10 16.99 27.77 -8.02
CA SER A 10 15.67 27.33 -7.57
C SER A 10 15.38 25.88 -7.94
N PHE A 11 15.79 25.45 -9.14
CA PHE A 11 15.62 24.05 -9.55
C PHE A 11 16.45 23.10 -8.68
N ALA A 12 17.72 23.43 -8.42
CA ALA A 12 18.61 22.63 -7.58
C ALA A 12 18.10 22.44 -6.13
N ILE A 13 17.45 23.45 -5.56
CA ILE A 13 16.85 23.37 -4.21
C ILE A 13 15.65 22.41 -4.20
N VAL A 14 14.84 22.38 -5.26
CA VAL A 14 13.66 21.51 -5.33
C VAL A 14 14.06 20.04 -5.46
N ILE A 15 15.09 19.72 -6.25
CA ILE A 15 15.61 18.34 -6.35
C ILE A 15 16.33 17.89 -5.06
N GLY A 16 17.02 18.81 -4.38
CA GLY A 16 17.70 18.53 -3.10
C GLY A 16 16.76 18.39 -1.90
N ALA A 17 15.53 18.88 -1.98
CA ALA A 17 14.52 18.79 -0.92
C ALA A 17 13.72 17.48 -0.93
N CYS A 18 13.98 16.59 -1.89
CA CYS A 18 13.35 15.27 -1.93
C CYS A 18 13.94 14.40 -0.81
N LYS A 19 13.29 14.41 0.35
CA LYS A 19 13.65 13.53 1.47
C LYS A 19 13.34 12.09 1.07
N LYS A 20 14.34 11.23 1.17
CA LYS A 20 14.15 9.78 1.09
C LYS A 20 13.31 9.35 2.29
N ASP A 21 12.28 8.53 2.06
CA ASP A 21 11.50 7.96 3.15
C ASP A 21 12.42 7.21 4.12
N ASP A 22 12.14 7.32 5.42
CA ASP A 22 12.86 6.57 6.44
C ASP A 22 12.67 5.06 6.20
N PRO A 23 13.73 4.25 6.39
CA PRO A 23 13.60 2.81 6.28
C PRO A 23 12.57 2.29 7.30
N PRO A 24 11.81 1.23 6.97
CA PRO A 24 10.85 0.67 7.90
C PRO A 24 11.55 0.12 9.14
N LEU A 25 10.95 0.33 10.32
CA LEU A 25 11.44 -0.21 11.60
C LEU A 25 11.42 -1.76 11.59
N PHE A 26 10.38 -2.34 10.99
CA PHE A 26 10.20 -3.77 10.79
C PHE A 26 9.17 -4.01 9.67
N THR A 27 9.08 -5.25 9.20
CA THR A 27 8.08 -5.67 8.21
C THR A 27 7.17 -6.73 8.82
N ILE A 28 5.86 -6.54 8.69
CA ILE A 28 4.86 -7.51 9.13
C ILE A 28 4.45 -8.36 7.93
N PRO A 29 4.73 -9.68 7.93
CA PRO A 29 4.22 -10.55 6.89
C PRO A 29 2.71 -10.72 7.08
N VAL A 30 1.99 -10.59 5.97
CA VAL A 30 0.56 -10.86 5.90
C VAL A 30 0.39 -12.23 5.23
N GLN A 31 -0.49 -13.07 5.78
CA GLN A 31 -0.77 -14.37 5.18
C GLN A 31 -1.41 -14.22 3.80
N ASN A 32 -1.22 -15.22 2.94
CA ASN A 32 -1.86 -15.24 1.63
C ASN A 32 -3.37 -15.19 1.78
N VAL A 33 -3.99 -14.24 1.09
CA VAL A 33 -5.43 -14.06 1.05
C VAL A 33 -5.96 -14.64 -0.25
N ILE A 34 -7.06 -15.37 -0.17
CA ILE A 34 -7.77 -15.89 -1.33
C ILE A 34 -9.09 -15.15 -1.44
N PHE A 35 -9.40 -14.64 -2.63
CA PHE A 35 -10.69 -14.09 -2.97
C PHE A 35 -11.17 -14.70 -4.30
N SER A 36 -12.48 -14.58 -4.55
CA SER A 36 -13.09 -15.05 -5.80
C SER A 36 -13.76 -13.88 -6.50
N VAL A 37 -13.67 -13.88 -7.83
CA VAL A 37 -14.37 -12.92 -8.69
C VAL A 37 -15.63 -13.60 -9.20
N ASP A 38 -16.76 -12.93 -9.04
CA ASP A 38 -18.04 -13.46 -9.51
C ASP A 38 -18.10 -13.36 -11.05
N PRO A 39 -18.52 -14.42 -11.78
CA PRO A 39 -18.64 -14.38 -13.24
C PRO A 39 -19.57 -13.29 -13.79
N THR A 40 -20.45 -12.74 -12.95
CA THR A 40 -21.35 -11.63 -13.29
C THR A 40 -20.67 -10.25 -13.24
N MET A 41 -19.46 -10.15 -12.70
CA MET A 41 -18.67 -8.91 -12.73
C MET A 41 -18.15 -8.68 -14.15
N GLN A 42 -18.77 -7.73 -14.86
CA GLN A 42 -18.43 -7.43 -16.25
C GLN A 42 -18.08 -5.94 -16.45
N PRO A 43 -17.20 -5.62 -17.42
CA PRO A 43 -16.96 -4.24 -17.82
C PRO A 43 -18.27 -3.52 -18.17
N PRO A 44 -18.38 -2.19 -17.95
CA PRO A 44 -17.30 -1.24 -17.62
C PRO A 44 -17.17 -0.92 -16.12
N PHE A 45 -17.81 -1.70 -15.24
CA PHE A 45 -17.87 -1.34 -13.81
C PHE A 45 -16.58 -1.69 -13.06
N THR A 46 -16.15 -0.79 -12.19
CA THR A 46 -15.07 -1.06 -11.23
C THR A 46 -15.66 -1.73 -10.00
N TYR A 47 -15.20 -2.95 -9.71
CA TYR A 47 -15.60 -3.70 -8.52
C TYR A 47 -14.50 -3.61 -7.45
N TYR A 48 -14.91 -3.37 -6.21
CA TYR A 48 -14.03 -3.39 -5.05
C TYR A 48 -14.35 -4.64 -4.23
N ILE A 49 -13.37 -5.52 -4.05
CA ILE A 49 -13.52 -6.74 -3.25
C ILE A 49 -12.81 -6.51 -1.91
N PRO A 50 -13.54 -6.12 -0.84
CA PRO A 50 -12.91 -5.90 0.45
C PRO A 50 -12.54 -7.23 1.10
N VAL A 51 -11.29 -7.34 1.55
CA VAL A 51 -10.84 -8.43 2.40
C VAL A 51 -10.67 -7.88 3.81
N ASN A 52 -11.52 -8.34 4.72
CA ASN A 52 -11.54 -7.88 6.11
C ASN A 52 -10.92 -8.91 7.05
N ASN A 53 -10.53 -8.46 8.25
CA ASN A 53 -10.03 -9.31 9.34
C ASN A 53 -8.81 -10.17 8.97
N VAL A 54 -7.91 -9.62 8.16
CA VAL A 54 -6.66 -10.29 7.81
C VAL A 54 -5.80 -10.42 9.06
N MET A 55 -5.61 -11.67 9.52
CA MET A 55 -4.80 -11.93 10.70
C MET A 55 -3.32 -11.66 10.41
N THR A 56 -2.67 -10.98 11.33
CA THR A 56 -1.23 -10.70 11.27
C THR A 56 -0.60 -11.02 12.62
N ASN A 57 0.70 -11.28 12.62
CA ASN A 57 1.52 -11.36 13.84
C ASN A 57 2.10 -9.99 14.23
N ALA A 58 1.43 -8.88 13.84
CA ALA A 58 1.92 -7.53 14.02
C ALA A 58 2.31 -7.23 15.48
N MET A 59 1.42 -7.56 16.43
CA MET A 59 1.67 -7.30 17.85
C MET A 59 2.87 -8.08 18.38
N ASN A 60 2.99 -9.37 18.04
CA ASN A 60 4.14 -10.18 18.45
C ASN A 60 5.46 -9.61 17.92
N LEU A 61 5.46 -9.04 16.72
CA LEU A 61 6.63 -8.38 16.15
C LEU A 61 6.92 -7.06 16.86
N ILE A 62 5.90 -6.21 17.04
CA ILE A 62 6.02 -4.93 17.75
C ILE A 62 6.62 -5.14 19.15
N ASP A 63 6.07 -6.10 19.89
CA ASP A 63 6.52 -6.45 21.24
C ASP A 63 7.95 -6.99 21.23
N ALA A 64 8.30 -7.84 20.24
CA ALA A 64 9.65 -8.38 20.11
C ALA A 64 10.72 -7.32 19.79
N PHE A 65 10.34 -6.23 19.11
CA PHE A 65 11.23 -5.10 18.84
C PHE A 65 11.20 -4.04 19.95
N GLY A 66 10.40 -4.23 21.00
CA GLY A 66 10.28 -3.28 22.11
C GLY A 66 9.73 -1.92 21.70
N ILE A 67 8.91 -1.88 20.64
CA ILE A 67 8.37 -0.63 20.09
C ILE A 67 7.09 -0.27 20.84
N ASP A 68 7.03 0.94 21.40
CA ASP A 68 5.77 1.48 21.87
C ASP A 68 4.87 1.81 20.68
N THR A 69 3.70 1.17 20.62
CA THR A 69 2.70 1.41 19.58
C THR A 69 2.29 2.89 19.46
N SER A 70 2.42 3.67 20.53
CA SER A 70 2.14 5.11 20.53
C SER A 70 3.11 5.91 19.64
N GLU A 71 4.31 5.38 19.38
CA GLU A 71 5.32 5.99 18.52
C GLU A 71 5.12 5.65 17.03
N ILE A 72 4.27 4.68 16.72
CA ILE A 72 3.99 4.26 15.34
C ILE A 72 3.10 5.30 14.67
N LYS A 73 3.74 6.21 13.93
CA LYS A 73 3.05 7.29 13.19
C LYS A 73 2.29 6.80 11.96
N SER A 74 2.78 5.74 11.32
CA SER A 74 2.16 5.19 10.13
C SER A 74 2.61 3.75 9.87
N ILE A 75 1.69 2.94 9.36
CA ILE A 75 1.97 1.63 8.77
C ILE A 75 1.68 1.75 7.28
N ARG A 76 2.65 1.40 6.42
CA ARG A 76 2.53 1.53 4.97
C ARG A 76 2.63 0.15 4.30
N PRO A 77 1.83 -0.13 3.26
CA PRO A 77 2.03 -1.32 2.44
C PRO A 77 3.44 -1.33 1.83
N GLY A 78 4.19 -2.41 2.06
CA GLY A 78 5.54 -2.57 1.50
C GLY A 78 5.48 -3.11 0.07
N LYS A 79 5.11 -4.38 -0.06
CA LYS A 79 5.02 -5.09 -1.35
C LYS A 79 3.79 -6.01 -1.34
N ALA A 80 3.12 -6.12 -2.48
CA ALA A 80 2.08 -7.10 -2.73
C ALA A 80 2.35 -7.84 -4.05
N SER A 81 1.81 -9.05 -4.18
CA SER A 81 1.79 -9.84 -5.42
C SER A 81 0.46 -10.57 -5.54
N LEU A 82 -0.11 -10.64 -6.73
CA LEU A 82 -1.25 -11.49 -7.03
C LEU A 82 -0.83 -12.65 -7.94
N GLN A 83 -1.49 -13.79 -7.74
CA GLN A 83 -1.30 -14.97 -8.54
C GLN A 83 -2.64 -15.70 -8.71
N ALA A 84 -2.94 -16.15 -9.93
CA ALA A 84 -4.07 -17.04 -10.19
C ALA A 84 -3.77 -18.43 -9.61
N LEU A 85 -4.68 -18.96 -8.78
CA LEU A 85 -4.52 -20.28 -8.16
C LEU A 85 -4.86 -21.43 -9.12
N PHE A 86 -5.84 -21.23 -10.00
CA PHE A 86 -6.29 -22.22 -10.98
C PHE A 86 -6.78 -21.52 -12.26
N GLY A 87 -6.58 -22.16 -13.41
CA GLY A 87 -6.85 -21.59 -14.73
C GLY A 87 -5.64 -20.82 -15.27
N GLN A 88 -5.16 -21.20 -16.45
CA GLN A 88 -4.12 -20.47 -17.20
C GLN A 88 -4.72 -19.22 -17.85
N GLY A 89 -5.44 -18.41 -17.07
CA GLY A 89 -6.02 -17.16 -17.54
C GLY A 89 -5.08 -16.02 -17.21
N ASP A 90 -4.76 -15.21 -18.20
CA ASP A 90 -4.12 -13.91 -17.98
C ASP A 90 -5.01 -13.08 -17.03
N LEU A 91 -4.39 -12.35 -16.10
CA LEU A 91 -5.08 -11.51 -15.12
C LEU A 91 -5.66 -10.23 -15.75
N ASP A 92 -6.09 -10.29 -17.02
CA ASP A 92 -6.49 -9.16 -17.86
C ASP A 92 -7.77 -8.45 -17.37
N PHE A 93 -8.51 -9.07 -16.44
CA PHE A 93 -9.65 -8.44 -15.76
C PHE A 93 -9.23 -7.56 -14.58
N LEU A 94 -7.97 -7.63 -14.14
CA LEU A 94 -7.41 -6.82 -13.06
C LEU A 94 -6.66 -5.63 -13.64
N ASP A 95 -7.28 -4.45 -13.63
CA ASP A 95 -6.65 -3.21 -14.07
C ASP A 95 -5.73 -2.58 -13.00
N ALA A 96 -6.13 -2.69 -11.73
CA ALA A 96 -5.35 -2.17 -10.60
C ALA A 96 -5.63 -2.93 -9.30
N VAL A 97 -4.60 -3.06 -8.47
CA VAL A 97 -4.73 -3.55 -7.09
C VAL A 97 -4.39 -2.42 -6.14
N SER A 98 -5.33 -2.15 -5.24
CA SER A 98 -5.15 -1.22 -4.13
C SER A 98 -5.16 -1.98 -2.81
N VAL A 99 -4.14 -1.75 -2.00
CA VAL A 99 -4.11 -2.24 -0.61
C VAL A 99 -4.22 -1.04 0.31
N ARG A 100 -5.19 -1.10 1.24
CA ARG A 100 -5.41 -0.10 2.29
C ARG A 100 -5.32 -0.78 3.64
N LEU A 101 -4.61 -0.15 4.58
CA LEU A 101 -4.52 -0.61 5.96
C LEU A 101 -5.32 0.33 6.86
N CYS A 102 -6.34 -0.22 7.51
CA CYS A 102 -7.30 0.51 8.32
C CYS A 102 -7.30 0.00 9.76
N PRO A 103 -7.43 0.89 10.77
CA PRO A 103 -7.74 0.48 12.13
C PRO A 103 -9.04 -0.32 12.17
N ILE A 104 -9.09 -1.33 13.02
CA ILE A 104 -10.30 -2.14 13.24
C ILE A 104 -11.44 -1.21 13.68
N GLY A 105 -12.59 -1.30 13.00
CA GLY A 105 -13.77 -0.45 13.26
C GLY A 105 -13.77 0.90 12.51
N SER A 106 -12.73 1.21 11.74
CA SER A 106 -12.73 2.38 10.85
C SER A 106 -13.44 2.05 9.53
N ASN A 107 -14.68 2.54 9.37
CA ASN A 107 -15.45 2.41 8.11
C ASN A 107 -15.23 3.58 7.13
N LYS A 108 -14.18 4.40 7.34
CA LYS A 108 -13.89 5.48 6.40
C LYS A 108 -13.36 4.86 5.11
N GLU A 109 -14.03 5.12 3.99
CA GLU A 109 -13.61 4.60 2.68
C GLU A 109 -12.14 4.93 2.37
N ASN A 110 -11.60 6.03 2.92
CA ASN A 110 -10.20 6.46 2.75
C ASN A 110 -9.34 6.27 4.02
N CYS A 111 -9.54 5.19 4.78
CA CYS A 111 -8.67 4.88 5.91
C CYS A 111 -7.31 4.37 5.41
N GLY A 112 -6.25 5.12 5.71
CA GLY A 112 -4.87 4.74 5.38
C GLY A 112 -4.41 5.19 4.00
N GLN A 113 -3.12 4.95 3.74
CA GLN A 113 -2.49 5.27 2.46
C GLN A 113 -2.76 4.16 1.45
N GLU A 114 -3.40 4.51 0.35
CA GLU A 114 -3.58 3.64 -0.80
C GLU A 114 -2.26 3.51 -1.57
N VAL A 115 -1.85 2.27 -1.82
CA VAL A 115 -0.71 1.96 -2.67
C VAL A 115 -1.20 1.10 -3.82
N PHE A 116 -0.95 1.57 -5.04
CA PHE A 116 -1.26 0.85 -6.26
C PHE A 116 -0.12 -0.11 -6.59
N TYR A 117 -0.47 -1.38 -6.78
CA TYR A 117 0.44 -2.38 -7.34
C TYR A 117 -0.03 -2.68 -8.77
N ARG A 118 0.92 -2.62 -9.71
CA ARG A 118 0.75 -3.02 -11.11
C ARG A 118 1.49 -4.34 -11.33
#